data_AF-A0A3M2GV31-F1
#
_entry.id   AF-A0A3M2GV31-F1
#
_cell.length_a   1.000
_cell.length_b   1.000
_cell.length_c   1.000
_cell.angle_alpha   90.00
_cell.angle_beta   90.00
_cell.angle_gamma   90.00
#
_symmetry.space_group_name_H-M   'P 1'
#
loop_
_entity.id
_entity.type
_entity.pdbx_description
1 polymer ?
#
loop_
_entity_poly.entity_id
_entity_poly.type
_entity_poly.pdbx_seq_one_letter_code
_entity_poly.pdbx_strand_id
1 'polypeptide(L)' 'MLHKLKHYLFQLLSFLFVLYGFYLLFLFLLDTLLRVNRPLAYPLSTLLVLSLFTLTMFYWFKKKRLPF' A
#
# COMPACT_ATOMS: atom_id res chain seq x y z
N MET A 1 29.84 8.94 3.03
CA MET A 1 28.92 8.92 1.86
C MET A 1 28.16 7.60 1.71
N LEU A 2 28.83 6.43 1.84
CA LEU A 2 28.22 5.09 1.74
C LEU A 2 27.02 4.83 2.68
N HIS A 3 27.09 5.34 3.93
CA HIS A 3 26.05 5.10 4.94
C HIS A 3 24.70 5.77 4.59
N LYS A 4 24.74 6.96 3.98
CA LYS A 4 23.53 7.65 3.52
C LYS A 4 22.89 6.90 2.34
N LEU A 5 23.69 6.37 1.43
CA LEU A 5 23.21 5.62 0.27
C LEU A 5 22.50 4.31 0.67
N LYS A 6 23.06 3.56 1.61
CA LYS A 6 22.41 2.37 2.18
C LYS A 6 21.07 2.72 2.85
N HIS A 7 21.03 3.82 3.61
CA HIS A 7 19.80 4.25 4.27
C HIS A 7 18.67 4.53 3.27
N TYR A 8 18.95 5.29 2.20
CA TYR A 8 17.97 5.56 1.15
C TYR A 8 17.52 4.29 0.40
N LEU A 9 18.45 3.36 0.11
CA LEU A 9 18.12 2.07 -0.51
C LEU A 9 17.18 1.23 0.37
N PHE A 10 17.47 1.13 1.67
CA PHE A 10 16.60 0.41 2.61
C PHE A 10 15.23 1.09 2.77
N GLN A 11 15.18 2.41 2.71
CA GLN A 11 13.94 3.17 2.80
C GLN A 11 13.06 2.97 1.56
N LEU A 12 13.67 2.99 0.36
CA LEU A 12 13.00 2.69 -0.90
C LEU A 12 12.50 1.25 -0.96
N LEU A 13 13.30 0.29 -0.49
CA LEU A 13 12.90 -1.11 -0.39
C LEU A 13 11.71 -1.29 0.57
N SER A 14 11.75 -0.61 1.73
CA SER A 14 10.65 -0.65 2.70
C SER A 14 9.36 -0.07 2.10
N PHE A 15 9.47 1.02 1.34
CA PHE A 15 8.34 1.62 0.62
C PHE A 15 7.75 0.66 -0.43
N LEU A 16 8.61 0.00 -1.21
CA LEU A 16 8.20 -1.03 -2.17
C LEU A 16 7.47 -2.19 -1.50
N PHE A 17 7.97 -2.67 -0.35
CA PHE A 17 7.29 -3.72 0.41
C PHE A 17 5.90 -3.31 0.87
N VAL A 18 5.73 -2.07 1.31
CA VAL A 18 4.41 -1.55 1.71
C VAL A 18 3.47 -1.49 0.51
N LEU A 19 3.93 -0.96 -0.63
CA LEU A 19 3.15 -0.96 -1.87
C LEU A 19 2.76 -2.37 -2.31
N TYR A 20 3.71 -3.31 -2.24
CA TYR A 20 3.47 -4.71 -2.58
C TYR A 20 2.46 -5.35 -1.61
N GLY A 21 2.52 -5.02 -0.31
CA GLY A 21 1.52 -5.43 0.67
C GLY A 21 0.12 -4.94 0.33
N PHE A 22 -0.04 -3.68 -0.10
CA PHE A 22 -1.32 -3.16 -0.58
C PHE A 22 -1.81 -3.86 -1.84
N TYR A 23 -0.90 -4.21 -2.76
CA TYR A 23 -1.24 -4.98 -3.94
C TYR A 23 -1.74 -6.39 -3.60
N LEU A 24 -1.08 -7.09 -2.69
CA LEU A 24 -1.53 -8.40 -2.22
C LEU A 24 -2.88 -8.31 -1.49
N LEU A 25 -3.08 -7.27 -0.67
CA LEU A 25 -4.36 -7.01 -0.01
C LEU A 25 -5.48 -6.79 -1.04
N PHE A 26 -5.20 -6.04 -2.11
CA PHE A 26 -6.14 -5.84 -3.21
C PHE A 26 -6.51 -7.16 -3.88
N LEU A 27 -5.53 -7.98 -4.24
CA LEU A 27 -5.77 -9.28 -4.85
C LEU A 27 -6.59 -10.20 -3.95
N PHE A 28 -6.27 -10.23 -2.65
CA PHE A 28 -7.00 -11.02 -1.66
C PHE A 28 -8.46 -10.59 -1.55
N LEU A 29 -8.71 -9.28 -1.43
CA LEU A 29 -10.06 -8.72 -1.38
C LEU A 29 -10.81 -8.98 -2.68
N LEU A 30 -10.15 -8.81 -3.83
CA LEU A 30 -10.75 -9.03 -5.14
C LEU A 30 -11.14 -10.50 -5.32
N ASP A 31 -10.25 -11.46 -5.02
CA ASP A 31 -10.55 -12.89 -5.13
C ASP A 31 -11.73 -13.27 -4.22
N THR A 32 -11.72 -12.78 -2.98
CA THR A 32 -12.79 -13.03 -2.02
C THR A 32 -14.11 -12.43 -2.51
N LEU A 33 -14.12 -11.17 -2.94
CA LEU A 33 -15.33 -10.50 -3.40
C LEU A 33 -15.83 -11.02 -4.74
N LEU A 34 -14.97 -11.51 -5.63
CA LEU A 34 -15.39 -12.18 -6.87
C LEU A 34 -16.17 -13.46 -6.58
N ARG A 35 -15.88 -14.15 -5.48
CA ARG A 35 -16.62 -15.33 -5.02
C ARG A 35 -17.95 -14.96 -4.36
N VAL A 36 -18.04 -13.80 -3.71
CA VAL A 36 -19.24 -13.34 -3.00
C VAL A 36 -20.19 -12.57 -3.92
N ASN A 37 -19.72 -11.52 -4.59
CA ASN A 37 -20.52 -10.64 -5.43
C ASN A 37 -19.67 -10.01 -6.55
N ARG A 38 -19.62 -10.70 -7.69
CA ARG A 38 -18.83 -10.32 -8.89
C ARG A 38 -18.99 -8.86 -9.35
N PRO A 39 -20.21 -8.31 -9.53
CA PRO A 39 -20.37 -6.94 -10.06
C PRO A 39 -19.78 -5.88 -9.13
N LEU A 40 -19.78 -6.12 -7.81
CA LEU A 40 -19.24 -5.17 -6.84
C LEU A 40 -17.80 -5.47 -6.41
N ALA A 41 -17.20 -6.55 -6.90
CA ALA A 41 -15.89 -6.98 -6.44
C ALA A 41 -14.79 -5.95 -6.70
N TYR A 42 -14.69 -5.47 -7.93
CA TYR A 42 -13.74 -4.43 -8.32
C TYR A 42 -13.95 -3.09 -7.60
N PRO A 43 -15.15 -2.49 -7.58
CA PRO A 43 -15.33 -1.20 -6.92
C PRO A 43 -15.08 -1.29 -5.41
N LEU A 44 -15.51 -2.37 -4.74
CA LEU A 44 -15.30 -2.51 -3.30
C LEU A 44 -13.84 -2.77 -2.93
N SER A 45 -13.14 -3.67 -3.63
CA SER A 45 -11.73 -3.95 -3.34
C SER A 45 -10.87 -2.71 -3.57
N THR A 46 -11.14 -1.97 -4.65
CA THR A 46 -10.42 -0.74 -4.99
C THR A 46 -10.68 0.36 -3.96
N LEU A 47 -11.94 0.57 -3.56
CA LEU A 47 -12.30 1.58 -2.56
C LEU A 47 -11.67 1.28 -1.20
N LEU A 48 -11.72 0.03 -0.75
CA LEU A 48 -11.09 -0.40 0.50
C LEU A 48 -9.58 -0.16 0.49
N VAL A 49 -8.88 -0.61 -0.57
CA VAL A 49 -7.43 -0.47 -0.67
C VAL A 49 -7.02 0.99 -0.80
N LEU A 50 -7.72 1.79 -1.62
CA LEU A 50 -7.45 3.22 -1.73
C LEU A 50 -7.67 3.94 -0.40
N SER A 51 -8.76 3.64 0.31
CA SER A 51 -9.03 4.29 1.60
C SER A 51 -7.92 4.01 2.63
N LEU A 52 -7.48 2.75 2.75
CA LEU A 52 -6.37 2.34 3.61
C LEU A 52 -5.04 2.95 3.16
N PHE A 53 -4.77 2.98 1.86
CA PHE A 53 -3.56 3.58 1.30
C PHE A 53 -3.51 5.08 1.61
N THR A 54 -4.60 5.81 1.39
CA THR A 54 -4.71 7.24 1.70
C THR A 54 -4.52 7.49 3.19
N LEU A 55 -5.13 6.70 4.07
CA LEU A 55 -4.92 6.82 5.52
C LEU A 55 -3.46 6.57 5.92
N THR A 56 -2.81 5.60 5.28
CA THR A 56 -1.40 5.27 5.53
C THR A 56 -0.48 6.40 5.07
N MET A 57 -0.69 6.94 3.87
CA MET A 57 0.04 8.09 3.36
C MET A 57 -0.18 9.32 4.23
N PHE A 58 -1.43 9.59 4.65
CA PHE A 58 -1.76 10.69 5.55
C PHE A 58 -1.05 10.56 6.90
N TYR A 59 -1.01 9.35 7.48
CA TYR A 59 -0.29 9.07 8.72
C TYR A 59 1.22 9.30 8.57
N TRP A 60 1.83 8.83 7.47
CA TRP A 60 3.25 9.04 7.20
C TRP A 60 3.60 10.50 6.97
N PHE A 61 2.74 11.25 6.27
CA PHE A 61 2.88 12.69 6.08
C PHE A 61 2.86 13.41 7.43
N LYS A 62 1.85 13.14 8.27
CA LYS A 62 1.72 13.76 9.60
C LYS A 62 2.91 13.45 10.51
N LYS A 63 3.51 12.27 10.38
CA LYS A 63 4.66 11.84 11.17
C LYS A 63 6.02 12.21 10.58
N LYS A 64 6.06 12.91 9.43
CA LYS A 64 7.30 13.22 8.68
C LYS A 64 8.16 11.97 8.44
N ARG A 65 7.50 10.83 8.17
CA ARG A 65 8.16 9.53 7.88
C ARG A 65 8.16 9.19 6.40
N LEU A 66 7.79 10.15 5.55
CA LEU A 66 7.82 9.95 4.11
C LEU A 66 9.28 9.76 3.63
N PRO A 67 9.53 8.91 2.63
CA PRO A 67 10.88 8.67 2.09
C PRO A 67 11.55 9.85 1.37
N PHE A 68 11.03 11.07 1.48
CA PHE A 68 11.40 12.22 0.66
C PHE A 68 11.92 13.37 1.54
#